data_AF-A0A8J6PNH6-F1
#
_entry.id   AF-A0A8J6PNH6-F1
#
_cell.length_a   1.000
_cell.length_b   1.000
_cell.length_c   1.000
_cell.angle_alpha   90.00
_cell.angle_beta   90.00
_cell.angle_gamma   90.00
#
_symmetry.space_group_name_H-M   'P 1'
#
loop_
_entity.id
_entity.type
_entity.pdbx_description
1 polymer ?
#
loop_
_entity_poly.entity_id
_entity_poly.type
_entity_poly.pdbx_seq_one_letter_code
_entity_poly.pdbx_strand_id
1 'polypeptide(L)'
;MKYICLVILSLVIHWGTAQNYSKNIDFSKLNIQFEDASAELKPEYLPLIYRLADSLRKTPDLHVTIRGHVCCVKRNGLAKRRAKVVRDYLLLFGTHKEQITTVGMKNSMPVVFPEKTKADELANMRVDFVLTRP
;
A
#
# COMPACT_ATOMS: atom_id res chain seq x y z
N MET A 1 10.34 -25.29 -53.19
CA MET A 1 11.15 -25.07 -51.96
C MET A 1 10.62 -23.79 -51.32
N LYS A 2 9.51 -23.78 -50.55
CA LYS A 2 9.36 -24.23 -49.16
C LYS A 2 10.55 -23.80 -48.29
N TYR A 3 10.44 -22.67 -47.58
CA TYR A 3 10.82 -22.46 -46.17
C TYR A 3 10.18 -21.13 -45.68
N ILE A 4 9.11 -21.22 -44.85
CA ILE A 4 9.08 -20.78 -43.42
C ILE A 4 8.85 -19.25 -43.31
N CYS A 5 7.65 -18.67 -43.08
CA CYS A 5 6.64 -18.90 -42.03
C CYS A 5 7.26 -19.07 -40.63
N LEU A 6 7.03 -18.10 -39.73
CA LEU A 6 7.40 -18.05 -38.29
C LEU A 6 8.62 -17.19 -37.93
N VAL A 7 8.47 -15.86 -37.95
CA VAL A 7 9.03 -15.00 -36.88
C VAL A 7 8.05 -13.88 -36.50
N ILE A 8 6.74 -14.19 -36.43
CA ILE A 8 5.75 -13.37 -35.70
C ILE A 8 5.22 -14.17 -34.49
N LEU A 9 6.06 -15.01 -33.87
CA LEU A 9 5.62 -15.87 -32.76
C LEU A 9 6.67 -16.08 -31.67
N SER A 10 7.34 -15.02 -31.24
CA SER A 10 8.19 -15.08 -30.03
C SER A 10 8.17 -13.84 -29.14
N LEU A 11 7.49 -12.74 -29.52
CA LEU A 11 7.36 -11.54 -28.67
C LEU A 11 6.09 -11.48 -27.82
N VAL A 12 5.23 -12.51 -27.88
CA VAL A 12 3.98 -12.56 -27.07
C VAL A 12 4.13 -13.48 -25.85
N ILE A 13 5.23 -14.23 -25.72
CA ILE A 13 5.37 -15.30 -24.70
C ILE A 13 6.06 -14.82 -23.41
N HIS A 14 6.62 -13.60 -23.35
CA HIS A 14 7.16 -13.05 -22.09
C HIS A 14 6.24 -12.02 -21.40
N TRP A 15 5.10 -11.66 -21.99
CA TRP A 15 4.08 -10.80 -21.36
C TRP A 15 2.89 -11.60 -20.80
N GLY A 16 2.92 -12.94 -20.91
CA GLY A 16 1.88 -13.83 -20.39
C GLY A 16 2.00 -14.16 -18.89
N THR A 17 3.10 -13.81 -18.24
CA THR A 17 3.36 -14.15 -16.82
C THR A 17 3.13 -12.98 -15.85
N ALA A 18 3.03 -11.74 -16.34
CA ALA A 18 2.78 -10.58 -15.49
C ALA A 18 1.29 -10.39 -15.12
N GLN A 19 0.38 -11.11 -15.78
CA GLN A 19 -1.07 -10.88 -15.68
C GLN A 19 -1.78 -11.74 -14.61
N ASN A 20 -1.04 -12.59 -13.88
CA ASN A 20 -1.62 -13.50 -12.89
C ASN A 20 -1.25 -13.18 -11.42
N TYR A 21 -0.62 -12.03 -11.13
CA TYR A 21 -0.40 -11.59 -9.75
C TYR A 21 -1.57 -10.73 -9.23
N SER A 22 -2.59 -11.46 -8.76
CA SER A 22 -3.81 -11.08 -8.03
C SER A 22 -4.79 -10.12 -8.71
N LYS A 23 -5.91 -10.69 -9.17
CA LYS A 23 -7.12 -9.97 -9.59
C LYS A 23 -7.96 -9.46 -8.40
N ASN A 24 -7.63 -9.81 -7.15
CA ASN A 24 -8.36 -9.41 -5.94
C ASN A 24 -7.38 -9.11 -4.79
N ILE A 25 -6.93 -7.87 -4.66
CA ILE A 25 -6.15 -7.44 -3.48
C ILE A 25 -7.12 -7.09 -2.36
N ASP A 26 -6.99 -7.78 -1.24
CA ASP A 26 -7.64 -7.39 0.01
C ASP A 26 -6.83 -6.28 0.68
N PHE A 27 -7.18 -5.03 0.40
CA PHE A 27 -6.50 -3.86 0.95
C PHE A 27 -6.60 -3.75 2.48
N SER A 28 -7.57 -4.43 3.12
CA SER A 28 -7.66 -4.45 4.59
C SER A 28 -6.54 -5.24 5.25
N LYS A 29 -5.88 -6.13 4.50
CA LYS A 29 -4.71 -6.91 4.93
C LYS A 29 -3.38 -6.32 4.47
N LEU A 30 -3.41 -5.23 3.71
CA LEU A 30 -2.20 -4.57 3.21
C LEU A 30 -1.53 -3.78 4.33
N ASN A 31 -0.23 -4.06 4.53
CA ASN A 31 0.64 -3.30 5.41
C ASN A 31 1.79 -2.67 4.61
N ILE A 32 1.95 -1.36 4.73
CA ILE A 32 3.11 -0.64 4.22
C ILE A 32 4.08 -0.45 5.36
N GLN A 33 5.26 -1.08 5.28
CA GLN A 33 6.30 -0.96 6.31
C GLN A 33 7.15 0.27 6.08
N PHE A 34 7.60 0.88 7.18
CA PHE A 34 8.47 2.04 7.17
C PHE A 34 9.71 1.79 8.02
N GLU A 35 10.84 2.32 7.57
CA GLU A 35 12.09 2.30 8.33
C GLU A 35 12.01 3.16 9.59
N ASP A 36 12.89 2.84 10.53
CA ASP A 36 12.99 3.55 11.79
C ASP A 36 13.21 5.06 11.58
N ALA A 37 12.51 5.88 12.36
CA ALA A 37 12.49 7.35 12.29
C ALA A 37 12.09 7.97 10.93
N SER A 38 11.79 7.15 9.90
CA SER A 38 11.51 7.62 8.55
C SER A 38 10.01 7.64 8.24
N ALA A 39 9.64 8.57 7.35
CA ALA A 39 8.35 8.62 6.66
C ALA A 39 8.52 8.45 5.14
N GLU A 40 9.70 8.01 4.70
CA GLU A 40 9.98 7.69 3.31
C GLU A 40 9.27 6.40 2.92
N LEU A 41 8.54 6.46 1.80
CA LEU A 41 7.84 5.32 1.24
C LEU A 41 8.80 4.56 0.32
N LYS A 42 8.95 3.26 0.55
CA LYS A 42 9.72 2.39 -0.35
C LYS A 42 9.03 2.28 -1.72
N PRO A 43 9.77 2.41 -2.84
CA PRO A 43 9.19 2.35 -4.19
C PRO A 43 8.41 1.07 -4.51
N GLU A 44 8.76 -0.04 -3.86
CA GLU A 44 8.07 -1.34 -3.99
C GLU A 44 6.57 -1.29 -3.64
N TYR A 45 6.13 -0.31 -2.83
CA TYR A 45 4.73 -0.14 -2.48
C TYR A 45 3.93 0.69 -3.50
N LEU A 46 4.58 1.40 -4.42
CA LEU A 46 3.91 2.27 -5.39
C LEU A 46 2.89 1.52 -6.26
N PRO A 47 3.17 0.30 -6.78
CA PRO A 47 2.18 -0.46 -7.54
C PRO A 47 0.94 -0.83 -6.71
N LEU A 48 1.09 -1.10 -5.41
CA LEU A 48 -0.03 -1.45 -4.53
C LEU A 48 -0.88 -0.22 -4.21
N ILE A 49 -0.25 0.92 -3.94
CA ILE A 49 -0.93 2.20 -3.72
C ILE A 49 -1.67 2.64 -4.99
N TYR A 50 -1.07 2.45 -6.17
CA TYR A 50 -1.73 2.73 -7.44
C TYR A 50 -3.00 1.87 -7.63
N ARG A 51 -2.94 0.57 -7.30
CA ARG A 51 -4.14 -0.29 -7.38
C ARG A 51 -5.22 0.14 -6.38
N LEU A 52 -4.84 0.55 -5.16
CA LEU A 52 -5.79 1.10 -4.20
C LEU A 52 -6.46 2.38 -4.74
N ALA A 53 -5.65 3.27 -5.33
CA ALA A 53 -6.17 4.49 -5.96
C ALA A 53 -7.15 4.17 -7.09
N ASP A 54 -6.83 3.19 -7.93
CA ASP A 54 -7.71 2.72 -9.01
C ASP A 54 -9.03 2.16 -8.50
N SER A 55 -9.01 1.36 -7.44
CA SER A 55 -10.24 0.87 -6.79
C SER A 55 -11.09 2.01 -6.23
N LEU A 56 -10.48 3.01 -5.59
CA LEU A 56 -11.22 4.16 -5.05
C LEU A 56 -11.85 5.00 -6.17
N ARG A 57 -11.12 5.27 -7.27
CA ARG A 57 -11.66 6.02 -8.42
C ARG A 57 -12.83 5.31 -9.10
N LYS A 58 -12.78 3.98 -9.18
CA LYS A 58 -13.83 3.17 -9.82
C LYS A 58 -15.07 2.96 -8.95
N THR A 59 -15.00 3.32 -7.67
CA THR A 59 -16.06 3.05 -6.69
C THR A 59 -16.28 4.29 -5.83
N PRO A 60 -17.11 5.26 -6.28
CA PRO A 60 -17.26 6.56 -5.63
C PRO A 60 -17.72 6.51 -4.17
N ASP A 61 -18.48 5.46 -3.79
CA ASP A 61 -18.95 5.19 -2.43
C ASP A 61 -17.90 4.50 -1.54
N LEU A 62 -16.75 4.11 -2.09
CA LEU A 62 -15.66 3.51 -1.32
C LEU A 62 -14.80 4.60 -0.69
N HIS A 63 -14.67 4.56 0.63
CA HIS A 63 -13.78 5.41 1.40
C HIS A 63 -12.64 4.59 2.01
N VAL A 64 -11.50 5.24 2.25
CA VAL A 64 -10.35 4.66 2.93
C VAL A 64 -9.90 5.52 4.11
N THR A 65 -9.73 4.88 5.26
CA THR A 65 -8.99 5.46 6.40
C THR A 65 -7.60 4.85 6.45
N ILE A 66 -6.59 5.71 6.27
CA ILE A 66 -5.17 5.37 6.32
C ILE A 66 -4.67 5.60 7.74
N ARG A 67 -4.24 4.54 8.41
CA ARG A 67 -3.80 4.60 9.80
C ARG A 67 -2.30 4.35 9.87
N GLY A 68 -1.56 5.32 10.40
CA GLY A 68 -0.14 5.17 10.63
C GLY A 68 0.15 4.71 12.06
N HIS A 69 1.14 3.83 12.20
CA HIS A 69 1.55 3.20 13.44
C HIS A 69 3.07 3.33 13.65
N VAL A 70 3.49 3.30 14.91
CA VAL A 70 4.88 3.22 15.34
C VAL A 70 4.98 2.23 16.49
N CYS A 71 6.15 1.61 16.69
CA CYS A 71 6.42 0.76 17.87
C CYS A 71 6.28 1.55 19.19
N CYS A 72 6.74 2.80 19.18
CA CYS A 72 7.26 3.44 20.37
C CYS A 72 6.67 4.84 20.57
N VAL A 73 6.25 5.16 21.80
CA VAL A 73 5.52 6.40 22.16
C VAL A 73 6.29 7.70 21.81
N LYS A 74 7.63 7.66 21.83
CA LYS A 74 8.49 8.87 21.80
C LYS A 74 8.47 9.66 20.48
N ARG A 75 7.82 9.18 19.42
CA ARG A 75 7.84 9.83 18.09
C ARG A 75 6.55 10.54 17.75
N ASN A 76 6.34 11.67 18.43
CA ASN A 76 5.19 12.53 18.19
C ASN A 76 5.08 12.92 16.71
N GLY A 77 3.92 12.65 16.13
CA GLY A 77 3.58 12.99 14.74
C GLY A 77 4.10 12.04 13.66
N LEU A 78 5.05 11.13 13.92
CA LEU A 78 5.61 10.27 12.87
C LEU A 78 4.58 9.33 12.26
N ALA A 79 3.75 8.69 13.09
CA ALA A 79 2.62 7.88 12.66
C ALA A 79 1.71 8.65 11.67
N LYS A 80 1.33 9.89 12.03
CA LYS A 80 0.50 10.74 11.16
C LYS A 80 1.22 11.15 9.87
N ARG A 81 2.53 11.40 9.92
CA ARG A 81 3.33 11.73 8.72
C ARG A 81 3.37 10.56 7.74
N ARG A 82 3.58 9.32 8.20
CA ARG A 82 3.54 8.11 7.36
C ARG A 82 2.20 7.94 6.65
N ALA A 83 1.09 8.10 7.39
CA ALA A 83 -0.24 8.07 6.79
C ALA A 83 -0.46 9.17 5.73
N LYS A 84 0.08 10.38 5.97
CA LYS A 84 0.01 11.49 5.00
C LYS A 84 0.80 11.20 3.72
N VAL A 85 1.98 10.58 3.82
CA VAL A 85 2.77 10.22 2.62
C VAL A 85 1.97 9.29 1.71
N VAL A 86 1.33 8.27 2.28
CA VAL A 86 0.47 7.36 1.50
C VAL A 86 -0.74 8.08 0.90
N ARG A 87 -1.40 8.97 1.67
CA ARG A 87 -2.47 9.84 1.14
C ARG A 87 -1.99 10.67 -0.05
N ASP A 88 -0.80 11.27 0.05
CA ASP A 88 -0.29 12.17 -0.99
C ASP A 88 -0.05 11.40 -2.30
N TYR A 89 0.39 10.13 -2.23
CA TYR A 89 0.45 9.26 -3.40
C TYR A 89 -0.94 8.87 -3.94
N LEU A 90 -1.93 8.60 -3.10
CA LEU A 90 -3.30 8.35 -3.56
C LEU A 90 -3.89 9.57 -4.30
N LEU A 91 -3.67 10.78 -3.76
CA LEU A 91 -4.06 12.03 -4.40
C LEU A 91 -3.31 12.24 -5.73
N LEU A 92 -2.01 11.97 -5.76
CA LEU A 92 -1.19 12.03 -6.98
C LEU A 92 -1.70 11.07 -8.05
N PHE A 93 -2.17 9.89 -7.64
CA PHE A 93 -2.82 8.93 -8.54
C PHE A 93 -4.29 9.26 -8.82
N GLY A 94 -4.82 10.40 -8.38
CA GLY A 94 -6.14 10.89 -8.78
C GLY A 94 -7.32 10.33 -7.97
N THR A 95 -7.09 9.81 -6.77
CA THR A 95 -8.19 9.53 -5.83
C THR A 95 -8.82 10.84 -5.33
N HIS A 96 -10.14 10.87 -5.20
CA HIS A 96 -10.85 12.02 -4.67
C HIS A 96 -10.53 12.23 -3.19
N LYS A 97 -10.29 13.47 -2.78
CA LYS A 97 -9.86 13.80 -1.41
C LYS A 97 -10.91 13.41 -0.37
N GLU A 98 -12.19 13.48 -0.74
CA GLU A 98 -13.35 13.16 0.07
C GLU A 98 -13.40 11.66 0.43
N GLN A 99 -12.77 10.80 -0.39
CA GLN A 99 -12.66 9.37 -0.15
C GLN A 99 -11.55 9.01 0.86
N ILE A 100 -10.70 9.96 1.28
CA ILE A 100 -9.48 9.67 2.05
C ILE A 100 -9.49 10.33 3.42
N THR A 101 -9.31 9.53 4.47
CA THR A 101 -9.03 9.98 5.84
C THR A 101 -7.65 9.51 6.30
N THR A 102 -6.93 10.34 7.08
CA THR A 102 -5.64 9.96 7.68
C THR A 102 -5.65 10.08 9.20
N VAL A 103 -5.19 9.04 9.90
CA VAL A 103 -5.11 8.99 11.37
C VAL A 103 -3.72 8.52 11.81
N GLY A 104 -3.18 9.12 12.87
CA GLY A 104 -1.95 8.65 13.52
C GLY A 104 -2.27 7.88 14.79
N MET A 105 -2.17 6.55 14.75
CA MET A 105 -2.51 5.65 15.87
C MET A 105 -1.40 5.53 16.91
N LYS A 106 -0.22 6.10 16.65
CA LYS A 106 0.97 5.92 17.51
C LYS A 106 1.23 4.42 17.71
N ASN A 107 1.39 3.96 18.95
CA ASN A 107 1.58 2.56 19.32
C ASN A 107 0.32 1.93 19.97
N SER A 108 -0.87 2.49 19.72
CA SER A 108 -2.10 2.03 20.40
C SER A 108 -2.64 0.69 19.89
N MET A 109 -2.18 0.23 18.70
CA MET A 109 -2.63 -1.02 18.07
C MET A 109 -1.43 -1.82 17.53
N PRO A 110 -0.60 -2.42 18.41
CA PRO A 110 0.50 -3.26 17.98
C PRO A 110 -0.02 -4.54 17.32
N VAL A 111 0.62 -4.96 16.24
CA VAL A 111 0.45 -6.29 15.63
C VAL A 111 1.21 -7.34 16.43
N VAL A 112 2.36 -6.98 17.01
CA VAL A 112 3.17 -7.86 17.87
C VAL A 112 3.36 -7.24 19.24
N PHE A 113 3.06 -8.00 20.29
CA PHE A 113 3.34 -7.61 21.68
C PHE A 113 3.62 -8.84 22.56
N PRO A 114 4.65 -8.80 23.44
CA PRO A 114 5.67 -7.77 23.54
C PRO A 114 6.61 -7.78 22.32
N GLU A 115 7.15 -6.61 21.96
CA GLU A 115 8.24 -6.53 20.97
C GLU A 115 9.51 -7.11 21.60
N LYS A 116 10.14 -8.10 20.95
CA LYS A 116 11.38 -8.73 21.41
C LYS A 116 12.52 -8.61 20.41
N THR A 117 12.18 -8.43 19.14
CA THR A 117 13.13 -8.40 18.03
C THR A 117 12.92 -7.16 17.17
N LYS A 118 13.92 -6.81 16.35
CA LYS A 118 13.77 -5.73 15.38
C LYS A 118 12.66 -5.99 14.36
N ALA A 119 12.41 -7.27 14.04
CA ALA A 119 11.32 -7.66 13.16
C ALA A 119 9.94 -7.34 13.79
N ASP A 120 9.79 -7.51 15.10
CA ASP A 120 8.56 -7.15 15.83
C ASP A 120 8.31 -5.65 15.77
N GLU A 121 9.35 -4.84 15.98
CA GLU A 121 9.27 -3.39 15.86
C GLU A 121 8.87 -2.96 14.43
N LEU A 122 9.48 -3.57 13.40
CA LEU A 122 9.18 -3.31 11.99
C LEU A 122 7.74 -3.68 11.64
N ALA A 123 7.22 -4.79 12.18
CA ALA A 123 5.82 -5.16 12.01
C ALA A 123 4.86 -4.12 12.61
N ASN A 124 5.24 -3.45 13.71
CA ASN A 124 4.46 -2.37 14.32
C ASN A 124 4.68 -1.00 13.64
N MET A 125 5.80 -0.80 12.94
CA MET A 125 6.11 0.40 12.16
C MET A 125 5.47 0.36 10.76
N ARG A 126 4.14 0.41 10.72
CA ARG A 126 3.37 0.24 9.49
C ARG A 126 2.35 1.35 9.24
N VAL A 127 1.84 1.38 8.00
CA VAL A 127 0.55 1.96 7.65
C VAL A 127 -0.38 0.82 7.22
N ASP A 128 -1.60 0.83 7.76
CA ASP A 128 -2.67 -0.09 7.36
C ASP A 128 -3.94 0.69 6.96
N PHE A 129 -4.94 -0.02 6.42
CA PHE A 129 -6.10 0.57 5.76
C PHE A 129 -7.40 -0.01 6.31
N VAL A 130 -8.40 0.87 6.49
CA VAL A 130 -9.78 0.49 6.75
C VAL A 130 -10.62 1.02 5.61
N LEU A 131 -11.29 0.13 4.88
CA LEU A 131 -12.20 0.49 3.81
C LEU A 131 -13.64 0.46 4.31
N THR A 132 -14.42 1.46 3.94
CA THR A 132 -15.81 1.58 4.35
C THR A 132 -16.67 2.02 3.16
N ARG A 133 -17.93 1.59 3.16
CA ARG A 133 -18.99 2.19 2.36
C ARG A 133 -19.97 2.82 3.35
N PRO A 134 -20.20 4.15 3.27
CA PRO A 134 -21.17 4.83 4.11
C PRO A 134 -22.62 4.43 3.76
#